data_AF-A0A9E2V5D2-F1
#
_entry.id   AF-A0A9E2V5D2-F1
#
_cell.length_a   1.000
_cell.length_b   1.000
_cell.length_c   1.000
_cell.angle_alpha   90.00
_cell.angle_beta   90.00
_cell.angle_gamma   90.00
#
_symmetry.space_group_name_H-M   'P 1'
#
loop_
_entity.id
_entity.type
_entity.pdbx_description
1 polymer ?
#
loop_
_entity_poly.entity_id
_entity_poly.type
_entity_poly.pdbx_seq_one_letter_code
_entity_poly.pdbx_strand_id
1 'polypeptide(L)' 'MTRARYDDDLRLAHVIADQVDAITMDRFQALDLKVESKPDLSPVTDADRAAEAKVREQLSRARPRDAVHGEEMTDT' A
#
# COMPACT_ATOMS: atom_id res chain seq x y z
N MET A 1 20.27 -8.29 -11.05
CA MET A 1 19.10 -9.13 -10.68
C MET A 1 18.74 -10.01 -11.86
N THR A 2 18.16 -11.19 -11.62
CA THR A 2 17.76 -12.13 -12.68
C THR A 2 16.31 -11.91 -13.08
N ARG A 3 15.94 -12.29 -14.31
CA ARG A 3 14.55 -12.24 -14.79
C ARG A 3 13.59 -13.00 -13.86
N ALA A 4 14.00 -14.19 -13.40
CA ALA A 4 13.21 -15.00 -12.48
C ALA A 4 12.86 -14.24 -11.18
N ARG A 5 13.80 -13.45 -10.64
CA ARG A 5 13.54 -12.63 -9.45
C ARG A 5 12.51 -11.53 -9.72
N TYR A 6 12.60 -10.85 -10.87
CA TYR A 6 11.59 -9.84 -11.24
C TYR A 6 10.21 -10.45 -11.47
N ASP A 7 10.14 -11.65 -12.07
CA ASP A 7 8.87 -12.37 -12.24
C ASP A 7 8.25 -12.72 -10.87
N ASP A 8 9.06 -13.12 -9.88
CA ASP A 8 8.60 -13.40 -8.53
C ASP A 8 8.14 -12.15 -7.78
N ASP A 9 8.84 -11.02 -7.94
CA ASP A 9 8.46 -9.74 -7.35
C ASP A 9 7.17 -9.20 -8.00
N LEU A 10 6.97 -9.37 -9.32
CA LEU A 10 5.74 -9.02 -10.00
C LEU A 10 4.54 -9.86 -9.53
N ARG A 11 4.74 -11.18 -9.34
CA ARG A 11 3.69 -12.04 -8.78
C ARG A 11 3.30 -11.60 -7.37
N LEU A 12 4.29 -11.28 -6.54
CA LEU A 12 4.05 -10.74 -5.20
C LEU A 12 3.28 -9.41 -5.27
N ALA A 13 3.65 -8.50 -6.17
CA ALA A 13 2.97 -7.23 -6.36
C ALA A 13 1.48 -7.41 -6.71
N HIS A 14 1.14 -8.34 -7.59
CA HIS A 14 -0.26 -8.66 -7.90
C HIS A 14 -1.03 -9.19 -6.68
N VAL A 15 -0.43 -10.10 -5.91
CA VAL A 15 -1.07 -10.64 -4.70
C VAL A 15 -1.31 -9.54 -3.65
N ILE A 16 -0.41 -8.57 -3.54
CA ILE A 16 -0.58 -7.42 -2.65
C ILE A 16 -1.67 -6.50 -3.18
N ALA A 17 -1.68 -6.22 -4.50
CA ALA A 17 -2.70 -5.40 -5.14
C ALA A 17 -4.12 -5.96 -4.90
N ASP A 18 -4.34 -7.25 -5.12
CA ASP A 18 -5.65 -7.88 -4.88
C ASP A 18 -6.13 -7.73 -3.43
N GLN A 19 -5.20 -7.78 -2.45
CA GLN A 19 -5.55 -7.58 -1.03
C GLN A 19 -5.85 -6.12 -0.71
N VAL A 20 -5.14 -5.19 -1.33
CA VAL A 20 -5.34 -3.74 -1.15
C VAL A 20 -6.64 -3.30 -1.83
N ASP A 21 -6.98 -3.88 -2.99
CA ASP A 21 -8.20 -3.60 -3.73
C ASP A 21 -9.45 -3.84 -2.88
N ALA A 22 -9.49 -4.90 -2.07
CA ALA A 22 -10.59 -5.12 -1.14
C ALA A 22 -10.75 -3.98 -0.13
N ILE A 23 -9.62 -3.47 0.41
CA ILE A 23 -9.61 -2.39 1.39
C ILE A 23 -10.08 -1.08 0.76
N THR A 24 -9.56 -0.73 -0.42
CA THR A 24 -9.90 0.52 -1.08
C THR A 24 -11.33 0.49 -1.62
N MET A 25 -11.81 -0.67 -2.09
CA MET A 25 -13.18 -0.84 -2.55
C MET A 25 -14.19 -0.74 -1.39
N ASP A 26 -13.87 -1.26 -0.20
CA ASP A 26 -14.72 -1.10 0.99
C ASP A 26 -14.89 0.38 1.41
N ARG A 27 -13.92 1.24 1.07
CA ARG A 27 -13.99 2.69 1.32
C ARG A 27 -14.61 3.47 0.17
N PHE A 28 -14.74 2.87 -1.02
CA PHE A 28 -15.35 3.53 -2.17
C PHE A 28 -16.81 3.89 -1.88
N GLN A 29 -17.15 5.19 -2.02
CA GLN A 29 -18.47 5.74 -1.69
C GLN A 29 -18.91 5.59 -0.22
N ALA A 30 -17.99 5.26 0.70
CA ALA A 30 -18.29 5.20 2.11
C ALA A 30 -18.76 6.58 2.61
N LEU A 31 -19.92 6.63 3.26
CA LEU A 31 -20.48 7.87 3.82
C LEU A 31 -19.62 8.45 4.94
N ASP A 32 -18.79 7.62 5.56
CA ASP A 32 -17.87 7.95 6.64
C ASP A 32 -16.40 7.99 6.17
N LEU A 33 -16.15 8.14 4.86
CA LEU A 33 -14.80 8.31 4.32
C LEU A 33 -14.13 9.51 5.00
N LYS A 34 -13.00 9.26 5.68
CA LYS A 34 -12.23 10.32 6.32
C LYS A 34 -11.24 10.87 5.31
N VAL A 35 -11.33 12.18 5.06
CA VAL A 35 -10.41 12.91 4.18
C VAL A 35 -9.72 13.97 5.02
N GLU A 36 -8.40 14.03 4.93
CA GLU A 36 -7.55 15.00 5.60
C GLU A 36 -6.66 15.71 4.58
N SER A 37 -6.24 16.93 4.87
CA SER A 37 -5.27 17.67 4.04
C SER A 37 -3.87 17.55 4.64
N LYS A 38 -2.90 17.13 3.83
CA LYS A 38 -1.47 17.14 4.16
C LYS A 38 -0.94 18.60 4.22
N PRO A 39 0.28 18.84 4.74
CA PRO A 39 0.88 20.18 4.79
C PRO A 39 1.06 20.86 3.43
N ASP A 40 1.21 20.07 2.36
CA ASP A 40 1.28 20.54 0.97
C ASP A 40 -0.10 20.70 0.31
N LEU A 41 -1.18 20.60 1.11
CA LEU A 41 -2.58 20.68 0.70
C LEU A 41 -3.08 19.53 -0.19
N SER A 42 -2.27 18.49 -0.41
CA SER A 42 -2.75 17.27 -1.05
C SER A 42 -3.73 16.52 -0.11
N PRO A 43 -4.79 15.90 -0.65
CA PRO A 43 -5.70 15.10 0.16
C PRO A 43 -5.09 13.73 0.49
N VAL A 44 -5.40 13.22 1.67
CA VAL A 44 -5.18 11.82 2.06
C VAL A 44 -6.44 11.30 2.74
N THR A 45 -6.80 10.06 2.42
CA THR A 45 -7.94 9.38 3.03
C THR A 45 -7.49 8.30 4.01
N ASP A 46 -8.41 7.82 4.83
CA ASP A 46 -8.14 6.61 5.61
C ASP A 46 -7.99 5.36 4.75
N ALA A 47 -8.52 5.35 3.51
CA ALA A 47 -8.27 4.30 2.53
C ALA A 47 -6.79 4.28 2.10
N ASP A 48 -6.19 5.43 1.82
CA ASP A 48 -4.78 5.55 1.39
C ASP A 48 -3.83 5.03 2.48
N ARG A 49 -4.08 5.43 3.73
CA ARG A 49 -3.29 4.97 4.88
C ARG A 49 -3.46 3.48 5.13
N ALA A 50 -4.68 2.95 5.02
CA ALA A 50 -4.94 1.53 5.18
C ALA A 50 -4.32 0.69 4.06
N ALA A 51 -4.35 1.18 2.82
CA ALA A 51 -3.70 0.57 1.67
C ALA A 51 -2.19 0.46 1.90
N GLU A 52 -1.52 1.56 2.26
CA GLU A 52 -0.08 1.55 2.52
C GLU A 52 0.28 0.66 3.72
N ALA A 53 -0.52 0.69 4.81
CA ALA A 53 -0.34 -0.21 5.95
C ALA A 53 -0.34 -1.68 5.51
N LYS A 54 -1.27 -2.04 4.63
CA LYS A 54 -1.41 -3.40 4.12
C LYS A 54 -0.24 -3.80 3.24
N VAL A 55 0.20 -2.92 2.34
CA VAL A 55 1.40 -3.15 1.51
C VAL A 55 2.62 -3.40 2.39
N ARG A 56 2.87 -2.54 3.38
CA ARG A 56 3.98 -2.68 4.34
C ARG A 56 3.90 -3.97 5.15
N GLU A 57 2.71 -4.35 5.62
CA GLU A 57 2.49 -5.62 6.33
C GLU A 57 2.91 -6.81 5.45
N GLN A 58 2.45 -6.86 4.20
CA GLN A 58 2.77 -7.98 3.29
C GLN A 58 4.26 -8.01 2.92
N LEU A 59 4.86 -6.86 2.61
CA LEU A 59 6.28 -6.76 2.29
C LEU A 59 7.16 -7.15 3.48
N SER A 60 6.82 -6.74 4.71
CA SER A 60 7.59 -7.13 5.91
C SER A 60 7.67 -8.65 6.10
N ARG A 61 6.65 -9.39 5.63
CA ARG A 61 6.60 -10.85 5.71
C ARG A 61 7.31 -11.52 4.53
N ALA A 62 7.05 -11.05 3.31
CA ALA A 62 7.52 -11.69 2.09
C ALA A 62 8.95 -11.26 1.68
N ARG A 63 9.36 -10.05 2.09
CA ARG A 63 10.62 -9.38 1.73
C ARG A 63 11.19 -8.62 2.95
N PRO A 64 11.45 -9.27 4.10
CA PRO A 64 11.87 -8.60 5.35
C PRO A 64 13.21 -7.85 5.29
N ARG A 65 13.96 -7.96 4.19
CA ARG A 65 15.26 -7.29 4.00
C ARG A 65 15.16 -6.07 3.08
N ASP A 66 14.02 -5.87 2.45
CA ASP A 66 13.81 -4.77 1.51
C ASP A 66 13.29 -3.57 2.30
N ALA A 67 13.83 -2.38 2.01
CA ALA A 67 13.30 -1.15 2.55
C ALA A 67 11.99 -0.78 1.83
N VAL A 68 11.09 -0.10 2.53
CA VAL A 68 9.82 0.37 1.96
C VAL A 68 9.76 1.88 2.02
N HIS A 69 9.74 2.50 0.83
CA HIS A 69 9.46 3.91 0.62
C HIS A 69 8.01 4.07 0.15
N GLY A 70 7.22 4.87 0.86
CA GLY A 70 5.80 5.11 0.60
C GLY A 70 5.44 6.57 0.87
N GLU A 71 4.21 6.98 0.51
CA GLU A 71 3.80 8.38 0.59
C GLU A 71 3.22 8.78 1.96
N GLU A 72 2.59 7.85 2.67
CA GLU A 72 1.80 8.12 3.87
C GLU A 72 2.57 7.87 5.17
N MET A 73 3.58 7.01 5.16
CA MET A 73 4.35 6.64 6.35
C MET A 73 5.85 6.79 6.11
N THR A 74 6.60 6.96 7.20
CA THR A 74 8.06 7.00 7.17
C THR A 74 8.65 5.73 6.57
N ASP A 75 9.78 5.87 5.89
CA ASP A 75 10.56 4.75 5.37
C ASP A 75 10.91 3.74 6.47
N THR A 76 10.88 2.46 6.12
CA THR A 76 11.20 1.32 6.99
C THR A 76 12.23 0.41 6.36
#